data_AF-A0A843W3Z0-F1
#
_entry.id   AF-A0A843W3Z0-F1
#
_cell.length_a   1.000
_cell.length_b   1.000
_cell.length_c   1.000
_cell.angle_alpha   90.00
_cell.angle_beta   90.00
_cell.angle_gamma   90.00
#
_symmetry.space_group_name_H-M   'P 1'
#
loop_
_entity.id
_entity.type
_entity.pdbx_description
1 polymer ?
#
loop_
_entity_poly.entity_id
_entity_poly.type
_entity_poly.pdbx_seq_one_letter_code
_entity_poly.pdbx_strand_id
1 'polypeptide(L)'
;MDLMSCSDPGAWREALSSYRTTLESLQKPHVLPLDDFYRDQLPLLLRQRDPEPYITKAELFKLMQWKLSRGKWRPRLQDFVSKLEETEVESASRRGFLSLPDLSKAISELTVMKGVGPATASAVLAAYAPDVAPFMSDEAMVAALGNKKGYTLKQYLLFASKVQEKAKVVPLRSKKMLVVSSIVPHGRREDLWYPSVFSVREEKTS
;
A
#
# COMPACT_ATOMS: atom_id res chain seq x y z
N MET A 1 -2.98 15.30 -13.66
CA MET A 1 -3.81 14.33 -14.40
C MET A 1 -4.42 13.39 -13.38
N ASP A 2 -5.72 13.10 -13.47
CA ASP A 2 -6.34 12.06 -12.64
C ASP A 2 -6.17 10.71 -13.33
N LEU A 3 -5.30 9.84 -12.79
CA LEU A 3 -5.02 8.54 -13.38
C LEU A 3 -6.21 7.58 -13.28
N MET A 4 -7.07 7.71 -12.26
CA MET A 4 -8.21 6.80 -12.09
C MET A 4 -9.27 6.99 -13.18
N SER A 5 -9.43 8.20 -13.71
CA SER A 5 -10.25 8.47 -14.91
C SER A 5 -9.51 8.20 -16.23
N CYS A 6 -8.18 8.03 -16.22
CA CYS A 6 -7.38 7.75 -17.41
C CYS A 6 -7.32 6.26 -17.75
N SER A 7 -7.63 5.89 -19.00
CA SER A 7 -7.50 4.50 -19.49
C SER A 7 -6.29 4.30 -20.42
N ASP A 8 -5.47 5.33 -20.65
CA ASP A 8 -4.26 5.23 -21.46
C ASP A 8 -3.11 4.58 -20.68
N PRO A 9 -2.65 3.37 -21.05
CA PRO A 9 -1.53 2.72 -20.38
C PRO A 9 -0.22 3.53 -20.45
N GLY A 10 -0.07 4.43 -21.43
CA GLY A 10 1.06 5.36 -21.56
C GLY A 10 1.16 6.29 -20.36
N ALA A 11 0.10 7.02 -20.05
CA ALA A 11 0.02 7.89 -18.88
C ALA A 11 0.31 7.16 -17.56
N TRP A 12 -0.16 5.92 -17.41
CA TRP A 12 0.14 5.10 -16.23
C TRP A 12 1.62 4.72 -16.14
N ARG A 13 2.26 4.34 -17.26
CA ARG A 13 3.71 4.06 -17.28
C ARG A 13 4.53 5.30 -16.98
N GLU A 14 4.14 6.45 -17.51
CA GLU A 14 4.83 7.72 -17.28
C GLU A 14 4.76 8.11 -15.79
N ALA A 15 3.57 8.03 -15.19
CA ALA A 15 3.38 8.28 -13.76
C ALA A 15 4.22 7.34 -12.87
N LEU A 16 4.37 6.07 -13.28
CA LEU A 16 5.27 5.15 -12.58
C LEU A 16 6.74 5.53 -12.71
N SER A 17 7.17 5.84 -13.93
CA SER A 17 8.58 6.13 -14.22
C SER A 17 9.05 7.41 -13.52
N SER A 18 8.16 8.39 -13.36
CA SER A 18 8.41 9.67 -12.70
C SER A 18 8.29 9.62 -11.17
N TYR A 19 7.85 8.49 -10.59
CA TYR A 19 7.61 8.37 -9.16
C TYR A 19 8.87 8.68 -8.33
N ARG A 20 10.00 8.05 -8.67
CA ARG A 20 11.26 8.22 -7.93
C ARG A 20 11.73 9.68 -7.98
N THR A 21 11.75 10.27 -9.17
CA THR A 21 12.09 11.68 -9.36
C THR A 21 11.16 12.62 -8.58
N THR A 22 9.86 12.32 -8.55
CA THR A 22 8.89 13.08 -7.75
C THR A 22 9.20 12.97 -6.26
N LEU A 23 9.51 11.77 -5.77
CA LEU A 23 9.85 11.53 -4.37
C LEU A 23 11.14 12.26 -3.96
N GLU A 24 12.18 12.23 -4.80
CA GLU A 24 13.44 12.95 -4.61
C GLU A 24 13.23 14.47 -4.58
N SER A 25 12.30 14.98 -5.41
CA SER A 25 11.97 16.41 -5.46
C SER A 25 11.33 16.97 -4.18
N LEU A 26 10.77 16.11 -3.32
CA LEU A 26 10.17 16.52 -2.04
C LEU A 26 11.20 17.00 -1.01
N GLN A 27 12.50 16.81 -1.27
CA GLN A 27 13.60 17.20 -0.38
C GLN A 27 13.46 16.68 1.06
N LYS A 28 12.89 15.47 1.21
CA LYS A 28 12.73 14.78 2.50
C LYS A 28 13.67 13.58 2.56
N PRO A 29 14.94 13.75 3.00
CA PRO A 29 15.97 12.71 2.90
C PRO A 29 15.67 11.44 3.70
N HIS A 30 14.85 11.52 4.75
CA HIS A 30 14.44 10.36 5.55
C HIS A 30 13.38 9.48 4.86
N VAL A 31 12.73 9.97 3.81
CA VAL A 31 11.64 9.26 3.13
C VAL A 31 12.17 8.27 2.10
N LEU A 32 13.24 8.60 1.38
CA LEU A 32 13.81 7.73 0.35
C LEU A 32 14.23 6.36 0.91
N PRO A 33 14.98 6.26 2.03
CA PRO A 33 15.36 4.96 2.58
C PRO A 33 14.17 4.14 3.10
N LEU A 34 13.12 4.81 3.58
CA LEU A 34 11.89 4.16 4.02
C LEU A 34 11.11 3.61 2.81
N ASP A 35 11.12 4.34 1.70
CA ASP A 35 10.44 3.94 0.48
C ASP A 35 11.19 2.82 -0.24
N ASP A 36 12.52 2.90 -0.36
CA ASP A 36 13.37 1.81 -0.86
C ASP A 36 13.15 0.52 -0.04
N PHE A 37 13.03 0.65 1.28
CA PHE A 37 12.69 -0.48 2.14
C PHE A 37 11.32 -1.08 1.78
N TYR A 38 10.27 -0.26 1.71
CA TYR A 38 8.91 -0.77 1.48
C TYR A 38 8.73 -1.33 0.07
N ARG A 39 9.30 -0.68 -0.95
CA ARG A 39 9.07 -1.02 -2.36
C ARG A 39 9.98 -2.12 -2.88
N ASP A 40 11.22 -2.17 -2.42
CA ASP A 40 12.24 -3.04 -3.00
C ASP A 40 12.67 -4.13 -2.03
N GLN A 41 12.92 -3.81 -0.75
CA GLN A 41 13.47 -4.79 0.20
C GLN A 41 12.39 -5.68 0.82
N LEU A 42 11.32 -5.09 1.36
CA LEU A 42 10.29 -5.82 2.09
C LEU A 42 9.59 -6.90 1.24
N PRO A 43 9.21 -6.67 -0.03
CA PRO A 43 8.61 -7.72 -0.86
C PRO A 43 9.55 -8.92 -1.06
N LEU A 44 10.86 -8.67 -1.20
CA LEU A 44 11.86 -9.74 -1.33
C LEU A 44 12.01 -10.52 -0.03
N LEU A 45 12.07 -9.85 1.12
CA LEU A 45 12.15 -10.48 2.44
C LEU A 45 10.93 -11.36 2.74
N LEU A 46 9.73 -10.89 2.38
CA LEU A 46 8.50 -11.67 2.56
C LEU A 46 8.50 -12.93 1.69
N ARG A 47 8.88 -12.81 0.40
CA ARG A 47 8.95 -13.94 -0.53
C ARG A 47 10.06 -14.94 -0.21
N GLN A 48 11.16 -14.50 0.42
CA GLN A 48 12.21 -15.41 0.91
C GLN A 48 11.71 -16.38 1.99
N ARG A 49 10.57 -16.09 2.62
CA ARG A 49 9.94 -16.91 3.66
C ARG A 49 8.81 -17.80 3.13
N ASP A 50 8.62 -17.86 1.82
CA ASP A 50 7.65 -18.78 1.22
C ASP A 50 8.03 -20.25 1.53
N PRO A 51 7.04 -21.14 1.77
CA PRO A 51 5.60 -20.97 1.58
C PRO A 51 4.83 -20.37 2.77
N GLU A 52 5.50 -20.05 3.88
CA GLU A 52 4.89 -19.51 5.10
C GLU A 52 5.36 -18.07 5.36
N PRO A 53 5.04 -17.11 4.48
CA PRO A 53 5.49 -15.74 4.61
C PRO A 53 4.99 -15.11 5.91
N TYR A 54 5.78 -14.20 6.46
CA TYR A 54 5.44 -13.40 7.64
C TYR A 54 6.26 -12.12 7.66
N ILE A 55 5.72 -11.09 8.33
CA ILE A 55 6.45 -9.86 8.62
C ILE A 55 6.98 -9.95 10.06
N THR A 56 8.20 -9.49 10.30
CA THR A 56 8.75 -9.35 11.66
C THR A 56 8.25 -8.07 12.32
N LYS A 57 8.35 -7.96 13.64
CA LYS A 57 8.06 -6.73 14.38
C LYS A 57 8.91 -5.56 13.88
N ALA A 58 10.19 -5.79 13.63
CA ALA A 58 11.11 -4.77 13.12
C ALA A 58 10.70 -4.27 11.73
N GLU A 59 10.30 -5.17 10.84
CA GLU A 59 9.80 -4.82 9.51
C GLU A 59 8.46 -4.09 9.56
N LEU A 60 7.52 -4.53 10.42
CA LEU A 60 6.25 -3.86 10.64
C LEU A 60 6.44 -2.44 11.21
N PHE A 61 7.39 -2.27 12.12
CA PHE A 61 7.74 -0.97 12.68
C PHE A 61 8.27 -0.02 11.60
N LYS A 62 9.18 -0.51 10.75
CA LYS A 62 9.74 0.28 9.63
C LYS A 62 8.69 0.58 8.55
N LEU A 63 7.79 -0.36 8.26
CA LEU A 63 6.63 -0.13 7.40
C LEU A 63 5.71 0.96 7.98
N MET A 64 5.48 0.96 9.30
CA MET A 64 4.70 2.01 9.96
C MET A 64 5.39 3.38 9.85
N GLN A 65 6.72 3.45 10.00
CA GLN A 65 7.50 4.67 9.76
C GLN A 65 7.32 5.18 8.34
N TRP A 66 7.47 4.29 7.36
CA TRP A 66 7.23 4.61 5.96
C TRP A 66 5.82 5.18 5.77
N LYS A 67 4.78 4.48 6.25
CA LYS A 67 3.39 4.91 6.10
C LYS A 67 3.11 6.27 6.77
N LEU A 68 3.65 6.52 7.97
CA LEU A 68 3.44 7.76 8.70
C LEU A 68 4.25 8.94 8.15
N SER A 69 5.42 8.69 7.55
CA SER A 69 6.19 9.73 6.82
C SER A 69 5.45 10.26 5.59
N ARG A 70 4.46 9.49 5.13
CA ARG A 70 3.69 9.72 3.91
C ARG A 70 2.31 10.33 4.11
N GLY A 71 1.94 10.66 5.35
CA GLY A 71 0.63 11.23 5.63
C GLY A 71 0.62 11.96 6.98
N LYS A 72 -0.54 11.99 7.62
CA LYS A 72 -0.65 12.61 8.95
C LYS A 72 0.16 11.82 9.97
N TRP A 73 1.19 12.46 10.54
CA TRP A 73 2.01 11.89 11.61
C TRP A 73 1.14 11.55 12.83
N ARG A 74 1.20 10.29 13.27
CA ARG A 74 0.44 9.75 14.40
C ARG A 74 1.35 8.85 15.26
N PRO A 75 2.19 9.44 16.13
CA PRO A 75 3.26 8.71 16.82
C PRO A 75 2.74 7.57 17.69
N ARG A 76 1.54 7.71 18.26
CA ARG A 76 0.88 6.66 19.05
C ARG A 76 0.73 5.32 18.32
N LEU A 77 0.59 5.32 16.99
CA LEU A 77 0.49 4.07 16.23
C LEU A 77 1.81 3.32 16.21
N GLN A 78 2.92 4.05 16.15
CA GLN A 78 4.26 3.47 16.20
C GLN A 78 4.56 2.93 17.61
N ASP A 79 4.11 3.61 18.66
CA ASP A 79 4.23 3.15 20.05
C ASP A 79 3.43 1.87 20.33
N PHE A 80 2.33 1.62 19.61
CA PHE A 80 1.61 0.35 19.73
C PHE A 80 2.39 -0.78 19.09
N VAL A 81 2.93 -0.57 17.88
CA VAL A 81 3.73 -1.58 17.19
C VAL A 81 5.00 -1.93 17.97
N SER A 82 5.66 -0.96 18.61
CA SER A 82 6.86 -1.21 19.43
C SER A 82 6.59 -2.09 20.65
N LYS A 83 5.33 -2.17 21.10
CA LYS A 83 4.91 -2.97 22.26
C LYS A 83 4.31 -4.33 21.90
N LEU A 84 4.16 -4.65 20.61
CA LEU A 84 3.72 -5.97 20.18
C LEU A 84 4.82 -7.01 20.45
N GLU A 85 4.44 -8.25 20.69
CA GLU A 85 5.39 -9.36 20.76
C GLU A 85 5.74 -9.88 19.36
N GLU A 86 6.96 -10.35 19.14
CA GLU A 86 7.41 -10.87 17.84
C GLU A 86 6.47 -12.00 17.36
N THR A 87 6.15 -12.94 18.27
CA THR A 87 5.25 -14.06 17.97
C THR A 87 3.84 -13.62 17.59
N GLU A 88 3.34 -12.51 18.16
CA GLU A 88 2.03 -11.96 17.81
C GLU A 88 2.04 -11.45 16.36
N VAL A 89 3.08 -10.68 15.99
CA VAL A 89 3.22 -10.10 14.65
C VAL A 89 3.39 -11.19 13.59
N GLU A 90 4.27 -12.16 13.83
CA GLU A 90 4.48 -13.24 12.87
C GLU A 90 3.22 -14.11 12.73
N SER A 91 2.57 -14.48 13.85
CA SER A 91 1.38 -15.32 13.84
C SER A 91 0.20 -14.67 13.10
N ALA A 92 -0.08 -13.39 13.38
CA ALA A 92 -1.13 -12.64 12.70
C ALA A 92 -0.83 -12.47 11.20
N SER A 93 0.41 -12.17 10.84
CA SER A 93 0.78 -11.99 9.43
C SER A 93 0.77 -13.28 8.62
N ARG A 94 1.22 -14.42 9.18
CA ARG A 94 1.06 -15.74 8.53
C ARG A 94 -0.40 -16.01 8.18
N ARG A 95 -1.32 -15.85 9.13
CA ARG A 95 -2.77 -16.04 8.88
C ARG A 95 -3.32 -15.05 7.87
N GLY A 96 -2.86 -13.80 7.91
CA GLY A 96 -3.22 -12.77 6.95
C GLY A 96 -2.83 -13.14 5.51
N PHE A 97 -1.59 -13.56 5.30
CA PHE A 97 -1.10 -13.97 3.98
C PHE A 97 -1.74 -15.27 3.49
N LEU A 98 -1.91 -16.27 4.36
CA LEU A 98 -2.60 -17.53 4.04
C LEU A 98 -4.08 -17.33 3.68
N SER A 99 -4.69 -16.24 4.13
CA SER A 99 -6.09 -15.93 3.82
C SER A 99 -6.29 -15.34 2.43
N LEU A 100 -5.23 -14.95 1.72
CA LEU A 100 -5.34 -14.46 0.35
C LEU A 100 -5.81 -15.59 -0.59
N PRO A 101 -6.70 -15.31 -1.57
CA PRO A 101 -7.16 -13.99 -2.01
C PRO A 101 -8.39 -13.43 -1.27
N ASP A 102 -8.85 -14.02 -0.17
CA ASP A 102 -9.93 -13.46 0.66
C ASP A 102 -9.43 -12.24 1.44
N LEU A 103 -9.60 -11.06 0.82
CA LEU A 103 -9.22 -9.77 1.37
C LEU A 103 -9.95 -9.44 2.69
N SER A 104 -11.18 -9.91 2.86
CA SER A 104 -11.97 -9.63 4.07
C SER A 104 -11.34 -10.33 5.26
N LYS A 105 -11.05 -11.62 5.09
CA LYS A 105 -10.38 -12.45 6.10
C LYS A 105 -8.94 -11.99 6.32
N ALA A 106 -8.17 -11.73 5.27
CA ALA A 106 -6.78 -11.32 5.37
C ALA A 106 -6.59 -10.01 6.16
N ILE A 107 -7.44 -9.00 5.94
CA ILE A 107 -7.41 -7.77 6.74
C ILE A 107 -7.81 -8.05 8.18
N SER A 108 -8.87 -8.85 8.39
CA SER A 108 -9.37 -9.16 9.74
C SER A 108 -8.28 -9.81 10.60
N GLU A 109 -7.54 -10.76 10.03
CA GLU A 109 -6.40 -11.44 10.68
C GLU A 109 -5.28 -10.48 11.11
N LEU A 110 -5.03 -9.43 10.34
CA LEU A 110 -4.01 -8.43 10.66
C LEU A 110 -4.50 -7.36 11.64
N THR A 111 -5.80 -7.04 11.62
CA THR A 111 -6.38 -5.98 12.48
C THR A 111 -6.56 -6.37 13.95
N VAL A 112 -6.22 -7.61 14.30
CA VAL A 112 -6.12 -8.04 15.71
C VAL A 112 -4.95 -7.36 16.42
N MET A 113 -3.89 -7.02 15.69
CA MET A 113 -2.70 -6.36 16.24
C MET A 113 -3.00 -4.91 16.63
N LYS A 114 -2.65 -4.54 17.86
CA LYS A 114 -2.86 -3.18 18.35
C LYS A 114 -2.08 -2.16 17.50
N GLY A 115 -2.77 -1.11 17.03
CA GLY A 115 -2.19 -0.09 16.16
C GLY A 115 -2.19 -0.44 14.67
N VAL A 116 -2.62 -1.65 14.29
CA VAL A 116 -2.80 -2.06 12.90
C VAL A 116 -4.28 -2.00 12.54
N GLY A 117 -4.69 -0.93 11.84
CA GLY A 117 -6.03 -0.83 11.23
C GLY A 117 -6.03 -1.28 9.76
N PRO A 118 -7.19 -1.29 9.07
CA PRO A 118 -7.31 -1.70 7.67
C PRO A 118 -6.32 -1.02 6.71
N ALA A 119 -6.01 0.26 6.93
CA ALA A 119 -5.00 0.97 6.14
C ALA A 119 -3.57 0.43 6.34
N THR A 120 -3.20 0.03 7.56
CA THR A 120 -1.87 -0.57 7.80
C THR A 120 -1.85 -2.03 7.37
N ALA A 121 -2.91 -2.78 7.65
CA ALA A 121 -3.06 -4.17 7.21
C ALA A 121 -2.95 -4.29 5.68
N SER A 122 -3.64 -3.41 4.93
CA SER A 122 -3.54 -3.40 3.47
C SER A 122 -2.13 -3.05 2.96
N ALA A 123 -1.35 -2.25 3.67
CA ALA A 123 0.06 -2.00 3.31
C ALA A 123 0.92 -3.25 3.48
N VAL A 124 0.70 -4.04 4.53
CA VAL A 124 1.38 -5.32 4.76
C VAL A 124 1.02 -6.31 3.66
N LEU A 125 -0.27 -6.46 3.34
CA LEU A 125 -0.72 -7.36 2.27
C LEU A 125 -0.19 -6.93 0.89
N ALA A 126 -0.20 -5.62 0.59
CA ALA A 126 0.30 -5.09 -0.68
C ALA A 126 1.81 -5.30 -0.86
N ALA A 127 2.60 -5.35 0.22
CA ALA A 127 4.03 -5.65 0.12
C ALA A 127 4.30 -7.10 -0.30
N TYR A 128 3.43 -8.05 0.07
CA TYR A 128 3.57 -9.46 -0.29
C TYR A 128 2.89 -9.81 -1.63
N ALA A 129 1.61 -9.45 -1.74
CA ALA A 129 0.73 -9.81 -2.85
C ALA A 129 0.07 -8.57 -3.44
N PRO A 130 0.84 -7.64 -4.03
CA PRO A 130 0.31 -6.40 -4.56
C PRO A 130 -0.80 -6.67 -5.57
N ASP A 131 -0.66 -7.71 -6.41
CA ASP A 131 -1.60 -8.12 -7.47
C ASP A 131 -2.99 -8.51 -6.96
N VAL A 132 -3.10 -8.81 -5.68
CA VAL A 132 -4.35 -9.25 -5.04
C VAL A 132 -4.86 -8.16 -4.09
N ALA A 133 -3.98 -7.62 -3.25
CA ALA A 133 -4.33 -6.71 -2.17
C ALA A 133 -3.77 -5.29 -2.43
N PRO A 134 -4.60 -4.33 -2.86
CA PRO A 134 -4.14 -2.95 -3.03
C PRO A 134 -3.97 -2.25 -1.68
N PHE A 135 -3.10 -1.25 -1.63
CA PHE A 135 -2.85 -0.45 -0.43
C PHE A 135 -3.88 0.69 -0.30
N MET A 136 -4.52 0.78 0.88
CA MET A 136 -5.55 1.78 1.19
C MET A 136 -4.96 3.04 1.84
N SER A 137 -4.40 3.93 1.03
CA SER A 137 -3.99 5.29 1.42
C SER A 137 -5.08 6.34 1.18
N ASP A 138 -4.90 7.54 1.73
CA ASP A 138 -5.86 8.63 1.60
C ASP A 138 -6.04 9.07 0.15
N GLU A 139 -4.96 9.24 -0.59
CA GLU A 139 -4.98 9.67 -1.98
C GLU A 139 -5.58 8.57 -2.87
N ALA A 140 -5.31 7.30 -2.55
CA ALA A 140 -5.93 6.17 -3.25
C ALA A 140 -7.43 6.10 -3.02
N MET A 141 -7.87 6.30 -1.79
CA MET A 141 -9.30 6.35 -1.43
C MET A 141 -10.00 7.51 -2.12
N VAL A 142 -9.39 8.69 -2.12
CA VAL A 142 -9.95 9.87 -2.83
C VAL A 142 -10.02 9.61 -4.33
N ALA A 143 -8.97 9.03 -4.94
CA ALA A 143 -8.95 8.77 -6.37
C ALA A 143 -9.95 7.68 -6.79
N ALA A 144 -10.13 6.63 -5.99
CA ALA A 144 -11.01 5.51 -6.35
C ALA A 144 -12.48 5.73 -5.94
N LEU A 145 -12.72 6.38 -4.80
CA LEU A 145 -14.06 6.49 -4.19
C LEU A 145 -14.56 7.94 -4.09
N GLY A 146 -13.76 8.93 -4.49
CA GLY A 146 -14.08 10.35 -4.38
C GLY A 146 -14.09 10.91 -2.95
N ASN A 147 -13.70 10.11 -1.94
CA ASN A 147 -13.71 10.52 -0.55
C ASN A 147 -12.76 9.66 0.32
N LYS A 148 -12.44 10.15 1.52
CA LYS A 148 -11.62 9.46 2.53
C LYS A 148 -12.41 8.97 3.75
N LYS A 149 -13.71 8.69 3.61
CA LYS A 149 -14.57 8.40 4.77
C LYS A 149 -14.28 7.02 5.35
N GLY A 150 -13.48 7.00 6.43
CA GLY A 150 -13.35 5.89 7.37
C GLY A 150 -12.40 4.77 6.92
N TYR A 151 -11.41 4.46 7.76
CA TYR A 151 -10.51 3.31 7.57
C TYR A 151 -11.16 2.03 8.11
N THR A 152 -12.30 1.64 7.53
CA THR A 152 -13.04 0.42 7.92
C THR A 152 -12.83 -0.70 6.91
N LEU A 153 -13.08 -1.95 7.34
CA LEU A 153 -13.03 -3.10 6.44
C LEU A 153 -13.97 -2.95 5.24
N LYS A 154 -15.21 -2.48 5.47
CA LYS A 154 -16.19 -2.23 4.39
C LYS A 154 -15.65 -1.25 3.34
N GLN A 155 -15.00 -0.18 3.78
CA GLN A 155 -14.40 0.82 2.89
C GLN A 155 -13.21 0.25 2.13
N TYR A 156 -12.38 -0.56 2.80
CA TYR A 156 -11.28 -1.26 2.14
C TYR A 156 -11.77 -2.18 1.02
N LEU A 157 -12.81 -2.98 1.25
CA LEU A 157 -13.33 -3.91 0.25
C LEU A 157 -13.92 -3.18 -0.96
N LEU A 158 -14.64 -2.07 -0.72
CA LEU A 158 -15.16 -1.23 -1.81
C LEU A 158 -14.02 -0.61 -2.63
N PHE A 159 -12.99 -0.09 -1.95
CA PHE A 159 -11.78 0.42 -2.57
C PHE A 159 -11.08 -0.65 -3.41
N ALA A 160 -10.82 -1.83 -2.85
CA ALA A 160 -10.12 -2.90 -3.53
C ALA A 160 -10.88 -3.37 -4.79
N SER A 161 -12.21 -3.47 -4.71
CA SER A 161 -13.05 -3.78 -5.88
C SER A 161 -12.87 -2.77 -7.00
N LYS A 162 -12.92 -1.46 -6.69
CA LYS A 162 -12.76 -0.38 -7.69
C LYS A 162 -11.39 -0.40 -8.33
N VAL A 163 -10.35 -0.69 -7.56
CA VAL A 163 -8.99 -0.84 -8.06
C VAL A 163 -8.87 -2.02 -9.00
N GLN A 164 -9.38 -3.18 -8.59
CA GLN A 164 -9.31 -4.40 -9.39
C GLN A 164 -10.14 -4.28 -10.68
N GLU A 165 -11.26 -3.55 -10.67
CA GLU A 165 -12.01 -3.19 -11.88
C GLU A 165 -11.15 -2.35 -12.82
N LYS A 166 -10.47 -1.31 -12.30
CA LYS A 166 -9.59 -0.45 -13.10
C LYS A 166 -8.39 -1.21 -13.67
N ALA A 167 -7.83 -2.12 -12.89
CA ALA A 167 -6.72 -2.97 -13.29
C ALA A 167 -7.02 -3.79 -14.56
N LYS A 168 -8.26 -4.26 -14.72
CA LYS A 168 -8.68 -5.06 -15.89
C LYS A 168 -8.69 -4.27 -17.19
N VAL A 169 -8.90 -2.95 -17.14
CA VAL A 169 -9.03 -2.10 -18.33
C VAL A 169 -7.75 -1.36 -18.71
N VAL A 170 -6.70 -1.45 -17.88
CA VAL A 170 -5.38 -0.85 -18.15
C VAL A 170 -4.32 -1.96 -18.18
N PRO A 171 -4.07 -2.60 -19.34
CA PRO A 171 -3.10 -3.69 -19.44
C PRO A 171 -1.67 -3.13 -19.29
N LEU A 172 -1.11 -3.26 -18.09
CA LEU A 172 0.27 -2.90 -17.80
C LEU A 172 1.10 -4.18 -17.78
N ARG A 173 2.05 -4.30 -18.72
CA ARG A 173 2.93 -5.48 -18.90
C ARG A 173 3.96 -5.69 -17.77
N SER A 174 3.91 -4.89 -16.71
CA SER A 174 4.99 -4.82 -15.72
C SER A 174 4.51 -5.29 -14.35
N LYS A 175 5.16 -6.31 -13.79
CA LYS A 175 4.96 -6.83 -12.41
C LYS A 175 5.45 -5.88 -11.30
N LYS A 176 5.49 -4.58 -11.57
CA LYS A 176 5.95 -3.57 -10.61
C LYS A 176 4.75 -2.85 -10.02
N MET A 177 4.83 -2.70 -8.70
CA MET A 177 3.91 -1.97 -7.86
C MET A 177 3.50 -0.63 -8.52
N LEU A 178 2.23 -0.55 -8.92
CA LEU A 178 1.64 0.58 -9.59
C LEU A 178 1.48 1.78 -8.65
N VAL A 179 1.42 2.98 -9.18
CA VAL A 179 1.39 4.23 -8.45
C VAL A 179 0.38 5.14 -9.13
N VAL A 180 -0.70 5.51 -8.44
CA VAL A 180 -1.56 6.62 -8.85
C VAL A 180 -1.01 7.87 -8.19
N SER A 181 -0.36 8.69 -9.01
CA SER A 181 -0.11 10.10 -8.75
C SER A 181 -1.38 10.88 -9.09
N SER A 182 -2.13 11.33 -8.09
CA SER A 182 -3.02 12.48 -8.28
C SER A 182 -2.25 13.73 -7.88
N ILE A 183 -1.69 14.44 -8.87
CA ILE A 183 -1.30 15.84 -8.67
C ILE A 183 -2.61 16.63 -8.56
N VAL A 184 -2.99 17.00 -7.33
CA VAL A 184 -4.06 17.96 -7.10
C VAL A 184 -3.42 19.32 -6.83
N PRO A 185 -3.41 20.26 -7.80
CA PRO A 185 -2.95 21.60 -7.53
C PRO A 185 -4.06 22.36 -6.80
N HIS A 186 -3.98 22.49 -5.47
CA HIS A 186 -4.64 23.59 -4.77
C HIS A 186 -4.06 23.89 -3.38
N GLY A 187 -3.48 25.09 -3.26
CA GLY A 187 -3.56 25.96 -2.08
C GLY A 187 -2.90 25.50 -0.78
N ARG A 188 -1.68 26.01 -0.55
CA ARG A 188 -1.07 26.28 0.78
C ARG A 188 -1.52 25.37 1.92
N ARG A 189 -0.98 24.14 1.95
CA ARG A 189 -0.85 23.30 3.16
C ARG A 189 0.19 22.20 2.90
N GLU A 190 1.20 22.09 3.77
CA GLU A 190 2.42 21.28 3.62
C GLU A 190 2.21 19.77 3.88
N ASP A 191 0.96 19.31 3.99
CA ASP A 191 0.58 18.07 4.67
C ASP A 191 0.04 16.93 3.78
N LEU A 192 0.01 17.05 2.45
CA LEU A 192 -0.60 16.05 1.55
C LEU A 192 0.10 15.92 0.19
N TRP A 193 1.20 15.16 0.11
CA TRP A 193 1.88 14.90 -1.18
C TRP A 193 2.55 13.53 -1.21
N TYR A 194 1.78 12.45 -1.40
CA TYR A 194 2.38 11.13 -1.59
C TYR A 194 1.65 10.26 -2.64
N PRO A 195 2.35 9.79 -3.69
CA PRO A 195 1.74 8.98 -4.76
C PRO A 195 1.37 7.58 -4.27
N SER A 196 0.09 7.21 -4.34
CA SER A 196 -0.41 6.00 -3.71
C SER A 196 -0.23 4.74 -4.55
N VAL A 197 -0.09 3.58 -3.91
CA VAL A 197 0.36 2.33 -4.52
C VAL A 197 -0.80 1.39 -4.85
N PHE A 198 -0.81 0.82 -6.07
CA PHE A 198 -1.80 -0.11 -6.62
C PHE A 198 -1.08 -1.31 -7.26
N SER A 199 -1.79 -2.36 -7.69
CA SER A 199 -1.23 -3.41 -8.54
C SER A 199 -2.22 -3.88 -9.59
N VAL A 200 -1.70 -4.41 -10.70
CA VAL A 200 -2.48 -4.86 -11.85
C VAL A 200 -1.98 -6.23 -12.30
N ARG A 201 -2.94 -7.12 -12.56
CA ARG A 201 -2.74 -8.51 -12.97
C ARG A 201 -2.42 -8.61 -14.46
N GLU A 202 -1.52 -9.53 -14.81
CA GLU A 202 -1.29 -10.01 -16.18
C GLU A 202 -2.27 -11.15 -16.50
N GLU A 203 -3.04 -11.03 -17.59
CA GLU A 203 -3.70 -12.19 -18.21
C GLU A 203 -2.66 -12.93 -19.05
N LYS A 204 -2.39 -14.19 -18.70
CA LYS A 204 -1.66 -15.09 -19.59
C LYS A 204 -2.57 -15.43 -20.77
N THR A 205 -2.30 -14.86 -21.94
CA THR A 205 -2.80 -15.42 -23.19
C THR A 205 -2.11 -16.77 -23.41
N SER A 206 -2.92 -17.83 -23.44
CA SER A 206 -2.51 -19.20 -23.80
C SER A 206 -2.07 -19.30 -25.26
#